data_AF-A0A969ELA4-F1
#
_entry.id   AF-A0A969ELA4-F1
#
_cell.length_a   1.000
_cell.length_b   1.000
_cell.length_c   1.000
_cell.angle_alpha   90.00
_cell.angle_beta   90.00
_cell.angle_gamma   90.00
#
_symmetry.space_group_name_H-M   'P 1'
#
loop_
_entity.id
_entity.type
_entity.pdbx_description
1 polymer ?
#
loop_
_entity_poly.entity_id
_entity_poly.type
_entity_poly.pdbx_seq_one_letter_code
_entity_poly.pdbx_strand_id
1 'polypeptide(L)'
;LTIGFLFGTNPIFTVSLALIWGFAIVADSAQFSAAISELAEREYIGTALTLQTSLGFLLTLITIRLVPPIQALVGWKWAFAFLALGPAVGIWAMETLRRSGAATRLASGKG
;
A
#
# COMPACT_ATOMS: atom_id res chain seq x y z
N LEU A 1 -12.20 -12.18 3.51
CA LEU A 1 -13.44 -12.91 3.13
C LEU A 1 -14.69 -12.44 3.89
N THR A 2 -14.57 -11.92 5.12
CA THR A 2 -15.68 -11.48 6.00
C THR A 2 -16.34 -10.14 5.61
N ILE A 3 -15.65 -9.21 4.94
CA ILE A 3 -16.23 -7.95 4.43
C ILE A 3 -17.39 -8.19 3.44
N GLY A 4 -17.28 -9.28 2.67
CA GLY A 4 -18.32 -9.67 1.72
C GLY A 4 -19.61 -10.19 2.35
N PHE A 5 -19.63 -10.44 3.66
CA PHE A 5 -20.83 -10.80 4.41
C PHE A 5 -21.46 -9.60 5.13
N LEU A 6 -20.75 -8.48 5.26
CA LEU A 6 -21.18 -7.27 5.98
C LEU A 6 -21.57 -6.10 5.06
N PHE A 7 -21.32 -6.23 3.75
CA PHE A 7 -21.71 -5.25 2.74
C PHE A 7 -23.25 -5.25 2.58
N GLY A 8 -23.93 -4.49 3.44
CA GLY A 8 -25.39 -4.35 3.48
C GLY A 8 -26.05 -4.49 4.86
N THR A 9 -25.33 -4.89 5.91
CA THR A 9 -25.96 -5.19 7.23
C THR A 9 -25.79 -4.08 8.27
N ASN A 10 -24.61 -3.47 8.38
CA ASN A 10 -24.38 -2.39 9.35
C ASN A 10 -23.29 -1.40 8.87
N PRO A 11 -23.64 -0.15 8.55
CA PRO A 11 -22.72 0.89 8.06
C PRO A 11 -21.52 1.15 8.97
N ILE A 12 -21.68 0.93 10.29
CA ILE A 12 -20.65 1.23 11.29
C ILE A 12 -19.40 0.38 11.04
N PHE A 13 -19.53 -0.91 10.80
CA PHE A 13 -18.37 -1.78 10.56
C PHE A 13 -17.60 -1.41 9.30
N THR A 14 -18.31 -1.07 8.22
CA THR A 14 -17.69 -0.63 6.97
C THR A 14 -16.92 0.66 7.17
N VAL A 15 -17.48 1.62 7.91
CA VAL A 15 -16.82 2.90 8.21
C VAL A 15 -15.62 2.69 9.13
N SER A 16 -15.75 1.92 10.21
CA SER A 16 -14.64 1.61 11.12
C SER A 16 -13.47 0.96 10.38
N LEU A 17 -13.76 0.01 9.50
CA LEU A 17 -12.73 -0.62 8.69
C LEU A 17 -12.10 0.35 7.69
N ALA A 18 -12.91 1.19 7.03
CA ALA A 18 -12.40 2.20 6.11
C ALA A 18 -11.50 3.23 6.82
N LEU A 19 -11.81 3.57 8.09
CA LEU A 19 -10.97 4.43 8.92
C LEU A 19 -9.64 3.77 9.28
N ILE A 20 -9.67 2.51 9.74
CA ILE A 20 -8.45 1.75 10.04
C ILE A 20 -7.59 1.62 8.78
N TRP A 21 -8.21 1.32 7.65
CA TRP A 21 -7.53 1.16 6.37
C TRP A 21 -6.94 2.49 5.87
N GLY A 22 -7.71 3.58 5.94
CA GLY A 22 -7.24 4.92 5.59
C GLY A 22 -6.06 5.36 6.46
N PHE A 23 -6.10 5.08 7.76
CA PHE A 23 -5.00 5.38 8.67
C PHE A 23 -3.73 4.57 8.33
N ALA A 24 -3.87 3.27 8.07
CA ALA A 24 -2.75 2.40 7.72
C ALA A 24 -2.03 2.86 6.44
N ILE A 25 -2.79 3.18 5.39
CA ILE A 25 -2.21 3.57 4.08
C ILE A 25 -1.46 4.90 4.13
N VAL A 26 -1.90 5.83 4.98
CA VAL A 26 -1.19 7.10 5.17
C VAL A 26 0.20 6.86 5.76
N ALA A 27 0.35 5.90 6.66
CA ALA A 27 1.63 5.57 7.27
C ALA A 27 2.61 4.90 6.30
N ASP A 28 2.12 4.01 5.43
CA ASP A 28 2.95 3.26 4.46
C ASP A 28 3.78 4.19 3.56
N SER A 29 3.19 5.29 3.08
CA SER A 29 3.88 6.24 2.19
C SER A 29 5.11 6.88 2.84
N ALA A 30 5.01 7.23 4.13
CA ALA A 30 6.12 7.78 4.90
C ALA A 30 7.21 6.73 5.13
N GLN A 31 6.83 5.49 5.44
CA GLN A 31 7.76 4.39 5.66
C GLN A 31 8.58 4.07 4.40
N PHE A 32 7.95 4.01 3.22
CA PHE A 32 8.65 3.72 1.97
C PHE A 32 9.60 4.85 1.56
N SER A 33 9.19 6.11 1.72
CA SER A 33 10.06 7.27 1.42
C SER A 33 11.28 7.32 2.34
N ALA A 34 11.08 7.07 3.65
CA ALA A 34 12.16 6.95 4.61
C ALA A 34 13.13 5.82 4.21
N ALA A 35 12.61 4.63 3.91
CA ALA A 35 13.42 3.49 3.49
C ALA A 35 14.24 3.79 2.21
N ILE A 36 13.65 4.46 1.22
CA ILE A 36 14.35 4.88 0.00
C ILE A 36 15.44 5.90 0.34
N SER A 37 15.17 6.88 1.19
CA SER A 37 16.16 7.90 1.55
C SER A 37 17.37 7.34 2.32
N GLU A 38 17.17 6.28 3.10
CA GLU A 38 18.23 5.65 3.90
C GLU A 38 19.02 4.59 3.12
N LEU A 39 18.38 3.91 2.15
CA LEU A 39 18.99 2.83 1.38
C LEU A 39 19.58 3.28 0.05
N ALA A 40 19.06 4.34 -0.56
CA ALA A 40 19.58 4.86 -1.82
C ALA A 40 20.94 5.52 -1.62
N GLU A 41 21.82 5.38 -2.61
CA GLU A 41 23.07 6.14 -2.66
C GLU A 41 22.76 7.64 -2.66
N ARG A 42 23.57 8.43 -1.93
CA ARG A 42 23.33 9.87 -1.73
C ARG A 42 23.11 10.65 -3.03
N GLU A 43 23.74 10.22 -4.12
CA GLU A 43 23.63 10.85 -5.43
C GLU A 43 22.29 10.57 -6.13
N TYR A 44 21.61 9.49 -5.78
CA TYR A 44 20.37 9.03 -6.44
C TYR A 44 19.10 9.12 -5.57
N ILE A 45 19.18 9.63 -4.33
CA ILE A 45 18.01 9.76 -3.43
C ILE A 45 16.87 10.52 -4.13
N GLY A 46 17.17 11.65 -4.77
CA GLY A 46 16.15 12.46 -5.47
C GLY A 46 15.48 11.72 -6.62
N THR A 47 16.27 10.98 -7.41
CA THR A 47 15.75 10.17 -8.53
C THR A 47 14.89 9.02 -8.02
N ALA A 48 15.31 8.34 -6.95
CA ALA A 48 14.55 7.24 -6.35
C ALA A 48 13.20 7.69 -5.77
N LEU A 49 13.16 8.83 -5.07
CA LEU A 49 11.92 9.42 -4.55
C LEU A 49 10.97 9.88 -5.68
N THR A 50 11.53 10.44 -6.75
CA THR A 50 10.74 10.82 -7.93
C THR A 50 10.12 9.60 -8.59
N LEU A 51 10.91 8.53 -8.80
CA LEU A 51 10.42 7.26 -9.34
C LEU A 51 9.32 6.65 -8.46
N GLN A 52 9.51 6.64 -7.13
CA GLN A 52 8.49 6.18 -6.19
C GLN A 52 7.18 6.94 -6.38
N THR A 53 7.24 8.27 -6.44
CA THR A 53 6.06 9.13 -6.59
C THR A 53 5.39 8.90 -7.94
N SER A 54 6.15 8.86 -9.03
CA SER A 54 5.63 8.60 -10.38
C SER A 54 4.98 7.22 -10.49
N LEU A 55 5.57 6.18 -9.89
CA LEU A 55 4.98 4.84 -9.84
C LEU A 55 3.69 4.81 -9.01
N GLY A 56 3.65 5.54 -7.88
CA GLY A 56 2.44 5.70 -7.07
C GLY A 56 1.29 6.35 -7.86
N PHE A 57 1.58 7.40 -8.61
CA PHE A 57 0.59 8.03 -9.50
C PHE A 57 0.15 7.11 -10.63
N LEU A 58 1.07 6.39 -11.27
CA LEU A 58 0.75 5.43 -12.33
C LEU A 58 -0.17 4.32 -11.81
N LEU A 59 0.15 3.76 -10.64
CA LEU A 59 -0.66 2.75 -9.97
C LEU A 59 -2.06 3.28 -9.64
N THR A 60 -2.15 4.52 -9.15
CA THR A 60 -3.43 5.19 -8.87
C THR A 60 -4.28 5.33 -10.15
N LEU A 61 -3.66 5.77 -11.25
CA LEU A 61 -4.32 5.90 -12.56
C LEU A 61 -4.86 4.56 -13.07
N ILE A 62 -4.04 3.51 -13.01
CA ILE A 62 -4.43 2.16 -13.41
C ILE A 62 -5.59 1.67 -12.52
N THR A 63 -5.50 1.88 -11.21
CA THR A 63 -6.53 1.46 -10.25
C THR A 63 -7.86 2.15 -10.54
N ILE A 64 -7.88 3.47 -10.75
CA ILE A 64 -9.11 4.22 -11.05
C ILE A 64 -9.75 3.73 -12.36
N ARG A 65 -8.96 3.31 -13.35
CA ARG A 65 -9.49 2.75 -14.60
C ARG A 65 -9.98 1.31 -14.47
N LEU A 66 -9.33 0.49 -13.64
CA LEU A 66 -9.67 -0.94 -13.49
C LEU A 66 -10.80 -1.18 -12.49
N VAL A 67 -10.97 -0.33 -11.47
CA VAL A 67 -11.98 -0.55 -10.43
C VAL A 67 -13.42 -0.54 -10.98
N PRO A 68 -13.86 0.40 -11.85
CA PRO A 68 -15.22 0.41 -12.38
C PRO A 68 -15.63 -0.86 -13.16
N PRO A 69 -14.85 -1.38 -14.14
CA PRO A 69 -15.22 -2.60 -14.84
C PRO A 69 -15.18 -3.83 -13.91
N ILE A 70 -14.24 -3.90 -12.96
CA ILE A 70 -14.20 -4.98 -11.96
C ILE A 70 -15.45 -4.92 -11.07
N GLN A 71 -15.83 -3.73 -10.61
CA GLN A 71 -17.03 -3.53 -9.80
C GLN A 71 -18.30 -3.92 -10.56
N ALA A 72 -18.37 -3.68 -11.87
CA ALA A 72 -19.50 -4.07 -12.70
C ALA A 72 -19.61 -5.61 -12.86
N LEU A 73 -18.48 -6.33 -12.89
CA LEU A 73 -18.44 -7.78 -13.10
C LEU A 73 -18.64 -8.59 -11.81
N VAL A 74 -18.05 -8.17 -10.69
CA VAL A 74 -18.00 -8.97 -9.44
C VAL A 74 -18.58 -8.25 -8.22
N GLY A 75 -19.04 -7.00 -8.37
CA GLY A 75 -19.62 -6.21 -7.29
C GLY A 75 -18.58 -5.68 -6.28
N TRP A 76 -19.03 -4.79 -5.40
CA TRP A 76 -18.17 -4.11 -4.41
C TRP A 76 -17.48 -5.05 -3.44
N LYS A 77 -18.13 -6.16 -3.10
CA LYS A 77 -17.58 -7.21 -2.22
C LYS A 77 -16.20 -7.69 -2.64
N TRP A 78 -15.98 -7.90 -3.93
CA TRP A 78 -14.71 -8.38 -4.48
C TRP A 78 -13.80 -7.23 -4.92
N ALA A 79 -14.35 -6.06 -5.25
CA ALA A 79 -13.55 -4.86 -5.53
C ALA A 79 -12.65 -4.48 -4.34
N PHE A 80 -13.16 -4.56 -3.10
CA PHE A 80 -12.34 -4.33 -1.89
C PHE A 80 -11.25 -5.38 -1.69
N ALA A 81 -11.49 -6.63 -2.08
CA ALA A 81 -10.47 -7.68 -2.02
C ALA A 81 -9.33 -7.41 -3.02
N PHE A 82 -9.65 -6.86 -4.19
CA PHE A 82 -8.66 -6.44 -5.18
C PHE A 82 -7.80 -5.27 -4.66
N LEU A 83 -8.43 -4.28 -4.01
CA LEU A 83 -7.72 -3.18 -3.34
C LEU A 83 -6.78 -3.66 -2.22
N ALA A 84 -7.12 -4.77 -1.54
CA ALA A 84 -6.28 -5.36 -0.50
C ALA A 84 -4.99 -6.04 -1.04
N LEU A 85 -4.89 -6.29 -2.35
CA LEU A 85 -3.66 -6.84 -2.95
C LEU A 85 -2.47 -5.88 -2.82
N GLY A 86 -2.71 -4.57 -2.92
CA GLY A 86 -1.65 -3.56 -2.79
C GLY A 86 -0.91 -3.65 -1.44
N PRO A 87 -1.62 -3.53 -0.30
CA PRO A 87 -1.04 -3.71 1.02
C PRO A 87 -0.38 -5.09 1.22
N ALA A 88 -0.96 -6.17 0.68
CA ALA A 88 -0.37 -7.49 0.79
C ALA A 88 1.01 -7.58 0.10
N VAL A 89 1.15 -6.98 -1.09
CA VAL A 89 2.43 -6.87 -1.79
C VAL A 89 3.39 -5.96 -1.02
N GLY A 90 2.91 -4.85 -0.46
CA GLY A 90 3.72 -3.95 0.39
C GLY A 90 4.30 -4.65 1.62
N ILE A 91 3.47 -5.39 2.35
CA ILE A 91 3.90 -6.18 3.52
C ILE A 91 4.92 -7.24 3.10
N TRP A 92 4.69 -7.94 2.00
CA TRP A 92 5.63 -8.94 1.49
C TRP A 92 6.97 -8.33 1.08
N ALA A 93 6.95 -7.16 0.44
CA ALA A 93 8.16 -6.42 0.07
C ALA A 93 8.94 -5.96 1.31
N MET A 94 8.26 -5.43 2.32
CA MET A 94 8.89 -5.01 3.58
C MET A 94 9.42 -6.20 4.40
N GLU A 95 8.74 -7.34 4.40
CA GLU A 95 9.23 -8.57 5.03
C GLU A 95 10.47 -9.11 4.29
N THR A 96 10.48 -9.04 2.96
CA THR A 96 11.64 -9.42 2.14
C THR A 96 12.82 -8.48 2.41
N LEU A 97 12.57 -7.17 2.52
CA LEU A 97 13.58 -6.18 2.88
C LEU A 97 14.13 -6.44 4.29
N ARG A 98 13.26 -6.73 5.27
CA ARG A 98 13.64 -7.08 6.64
C ARG A 98 14.56 -8.29 6.72
N ARG A 99 14.37 -9.28 5.84
CA ARG A 99 15.22 -10.47 5.74
C ARG A 99 16.55 -10.24 5.01
N SER A 100 16.68 -9.13 4.29
CA SER A 100 17.90 -8.76 3.59
C SER A 100 18.88 -8.06 4.53
N GLY A 101 20.20 -8.20 4.29
CA GLY A 101 21.22 -7.47 5.04
C GLY A 101 21.16 -5.95 4.86
N ALA A 102 20.32 -5.44 3.96
CA ALA A 102 20.05 -4.01 3.82
C ALA A 102 19.20 -3.47 4.99
N ALA A 103 18.43 -4.32 5.68
CA ALA A 103 17.66 -3.91 6.86
C ALA A 103 18.55 -3.31 7.96
N THR A 104 19.79 -3.78 8.10
CA THR A 104 20.77 -3.27 9.07
C THR A 104 21.20 -1.81 8.81
N ARG A 105 20.86 -1.25 7.64
CA ARG A 105 21.13 0.16 7.31
C ARG A 105 19.91 1.07 7.55
N LEU A 106 18.73 0.50 7.73
CA LEU A 106 17.52 1.25 8.07
C LEU A 106 17.56 1.75 9.52
N ALA A 107 16.90 2.87 9.79
CA ALA A 107 16.87 3.55 11.08
C ALA A 107 18.29 3.89 11.63
N SER A 108 19.22 4.25 10.74
CA SER A 108 20.63 4.48 11.08
C SER A 108 21.32 3.30 11.79
N GLY A 109 20.89 2.07 11.51
CA GLY A 109 21.44 0.84 12.11
C GLY A 109 20.91 0.51 13.50
N LYS A 110 19.74 1.04 13.88
CA LYS A 110 19.07 0.77 15.16
C LYS A 110 17.80 -0.10 15.03
N GLY A 111 17.55 -0.66 13.84
CA GLY A 111 16.41 -1.51 13.52
C GLY A 111 16.67 -2.99 13.74
#